data_AF-A0A6A3J348-F1
#
_entry.id   AF-A0A6A3J348-F1
#
_cell.length_a   1.000
_cell.length_b   1.000
_cell.length_c   1.000
_cell.angle_alpha   90.00
_cell.angle_beta   90.00
_cell.angle_gamma   90.00
#
_symmetry.space_group_name_H-M   'P 1'
#
loop_
_entity.id
_entity.type
_entity.pdbx_description
1 polymer ?
#
loop_
_entity_poly.entity_id
_entity_poly.type
_entity_poly.pdbx_seq_one_letter_code
_entity_poly.pdbx_strand_id
1 'polypeptide(L)'
;MSPKTVAAVARARTLEASMSHRDGPPAAAPEPQVIINAGVDEGVPPERLQPENRQHLADRSRQAASQAVGTKRDRETHAPRTHDQLLALRY
;
A
#
# COMPACT_ATOMS: atom_id res chain seq x y z
N MET A 1 27.35 46.64 45.22
CA MET A 1 26.88 46.50 43.82
C MET A 1 26.28 47.82 43.38
N SER A 2 26.67 48.35 42.22
CA SER A 2 26.10 49.61 41.73
C SER A 2 24.65 49.40 41.25
N PRO A 3 23.74 50.39 41.34
CA PRO A 3 22.34 50.25 40.95
C PRO A 3 22.14 49.75 39.51
N LYS A 4 23.08 50.09 38.62
CA LYS A 4 23.10 49.68 37.20
C LYS A 4 23.25 48.17 37.03
N THR A 5 24.01 47.52 37.92
CA THR A 5 24.26 46.07 37.88
C THR A 5 23.03 45.28 38.31
N VAL A 6 22.28 45.76 39.31
CA VAL A 6 21.06 45.10 39.78
C VAL A 6 19.96 45.14 38.72
N ALA A 7 19.79 46.29 38.05
CA ALA A 7 18.85 46.43 36.95
C ALA A 7 19.21 45.54 35.74
N ALA A 8 20.49 45.39 35.44
CA ALA A 8 20.96 44.51 34.38
C ALA A 8 20.70 43.03 34.72
N VAL A 9 20.94 42.61 35.96
CA VAL A 9 20.68 41.23 36.41
C VAL A 9 19.19 40.90 36.40
N ALA A 10 18.33 41.84 36.82
CA ALA A 10 16.89 41.66 36.76
C ALA A 10 16.38 41.47 35.32
N ARG A 11 16.88 42.29 34.38
CA ARG A 11 16.54 42.18 32.95
C ARG A 11 17.03 40.87 32.33
N ALA A 12 18.21 40.41 32.71
CA ALA A 12 18.75 39.13 32.26
C ALA A 12 17.87 37.95 32.72
N ARG A 13 17.44 37.95 33.99
CA ARG A 13 16.55 36.90 34.52
C ARG A 13 15.17 36.90 33.89
N THR A 14 14.60 38.07 33.59
CA THR A 14 13.32 38.14 32.86
C THR A 14 13.45 37.63 31.42
N LEU A 15 14.59 37.86 30.78
CA LEU A 15 14.87 37.34 29.44
C LEU A 15 15.08 35.82 29.46
N GLU A 16 15.82 35.30 30.44
CA GLU A 16 16.05 33.87 30.66
C GLU A 16 14.73 33.13 30.90
N ALA A 17 13.87 33.65 31.79
CA ALA A 17 12.54 33.09 32.04
C ALA A 17 11.64 33.10 30.80
N SER A 18 11.76 34.11 29.94
CA SER A 18 11.00 34.19 28.68
C SER A 18 11.50 33.20 27.62
N MET A 19 12.79 32.85 27.64
CA MET A 19 13.36 31.86 26.73
C MET A 19 13.15 30.42 27.20
N SER A 20 12.95 30.20 28.51
CA SER A 20 12.68 28.88 29.12
C SER A 20 11.35 28.24 28.67
N HIS A 21 10.47 28.96 27.97
CA HIS A 21 9.22 28.40 27.44
C HIS A 21 9.45 27.39 26.30
N ARG A 22 10.65 27.34 25.70
CA ARG A 22 10.92 26.41 24.59
C ARG A 22 11.13 24.95 25.00
N ASP A 23 11.27 24.66 26.28
CA ASP A 23 11.48 23.29 26.80
C ASP A 23 10.16 22.60 27.22
N GLY A 24 9.01 23.09 26.73
CA GLY A 24 7.74 22.39 26.90
C GLY A 24 7.80 20.98 26.32
N PRO A 25 7.00 20.03 26.85
CA PRO A 25 6.97 18.67 26.33
C PRO A 25 6.69 18.70 24.82
N PRO A 26 7.34 17.84 24.02
CA PRO A 26 7.13 17.81 22.58
C PRO A 26 5.64 17.64 22.30
N ALA A 27 5.15 18.38 21.30
CA ALA A 27 3.77 18.26 20.87
C ALA A 27 3.44 16.79 20.59
N ALA A 28 2.27 16.33 21.06
CA ALA A 28 1.81 14.98 20.80
C ALA A 28 1.79 14.74 19.28
N ALA A 29 2.32 13.59 18.86
CA ALA A 29 2.29 13.21 17.46
C ALA A 29 0.83 13.12 16.98
N PRO A 30 0.50 13.63 15.79
CA PRO A 30 -0.84 13.46 15.23
C PRO A 30 -1.12 11.97 15.03
N GLU A 31 -2.36 11.55 15.30
CA GLU A 31 -2.77 10.17 15.06
C GLU A 31 -2.66 9.83 13.56
N PRO A 32 -2.27 8.59 13.22
CA PRO A 32 -2.20 8.15 11.85
C PRO A 32 -3.59 8.20 11.20
N GLN A 33 -3.71 8.95 10.11
CA GLN A 33 -4.95 9.04 9.35
C GLN A 33 -5.25 7.69 8.70
N VAL A 34 -6.35 7.04 9.08
CA VAL A 34 -6.84 5.83 8.44
C VAL A 34 -7.71 6.21 7.24
N ILE A 35 -7.18 6.03 6.03
CA ILE A 35 -7.95 6.19 4.78
C ILE A 35 -8.54 4.82 4.41
N ILE A 36 -9.86 4.68 4.58
CA ILE A 36 -10.59 3.48 4.16
C ILE A 36 -11.15 3.74 2.76
N ASN A 37 -10.96 2.79 1.84
CA ASN A 37 -11.65 2.79 0.55
C ASN A 37 -13.14 2.52 0.75
N ALA A 38 -13.89 3.52 1.21
CA ALA A 38 -15.34 3.46 1.28
C ALA A 38 -15.89 3.58 -0.14
N GLY A 39 -16.42 2.47 -0.68
CA GLY A 39 -16.99 2.43 -2.04
C GLY A 39 -16.10 1.76 -3.08
N VAL A 40 -15.43 0.65 -2.74
CA VAL A 40 -15.08 -0.34 -3.77
C VAL A 40 -16.39 -0.69 -4.49
N ASP A 41 -16.45 -0.37 -5.79
CA ASP A 41 -17.52 -0.83 -6.64
C ASP A 41 -17.43 -2.36 -6.65
N GLU A 42 -18.37 -3.04 -6.00
CA GLU A 42 -18.53 -4.51 -6.02
C GLU A 42 -18.78 -5.04 -7.45
N GLY A 43 -18.81 -4.14 -8.43
CA GLY A 43 -19.04 -4.41 -9.82
C GLY A 43 -20.52 -4.36 -10.14
N VAL A 44 -20.84 -4.21 -11.42
CA VAL A 44 -22.21 -4.24 -11.91
C VAL A 44 -22.73 -5.69 -11.84
N PRO A 45 -23.84 -5.96 -11.12
CA PRO A 45 -24.46 -7.28 -11.12
C PRO A 45 -24.73 -7.75 -12.55
N PRO A 46 -24.47 -9.03 -12.89
CA PRO A 46 -24.64 -9.51 -14.25
C PRO A 46 -26.08 -9.33 -14.76
N GLU A 47 -27.08 -9.35 -13.88
CA GLU A 47 -28.51 -9.11 -14.16
C GLU A 47 -28.82 -7.66 -14.59
N ARG A 48 -27.84 -6.76 -14.51
CA ARG A 48 -27.93 -5.38 -15.02
C ARG A 48 -27.22 -5.18 -16.35
N LEU A 49 -26.40 -6.13 -16.78
CA LEU A 49 -25.71 -6.06 -18.08
C LEU A 49 -26.70 -6.21 -19.24
N GLN A 50 -26.35 -5.69 -20.42
CA GLN A 50 -27.11 -6.00 -21.64
C GLN A 50 -27.10 -7.51 -21.92
N PRO A 51 -28.15 -8.07 -22.54
CA PRO A 51 -28.25 -9.50 -22.83
C PRO A 51 -27.02 -10.06 -23.56
N GLU A 52 -26.51 -9.31 -24.54
CA GLU A 52 -25.33 -9.67 -25.33
C GLU A 52 -24.10 -9.79 -24.41
N ASN A 53 -23.90 -8.84 -23.51
CA ASN A 53 -22.76 -8.86 -22.59
C ASN A 53 -22.84 -10.01 -21.58
N ARG A 54 -24.05 -10.41 -21.16
CA ARG A 54 -24.24 -11.62 -20.33
C ARG A 54 -23.87 -12.87 -21.09
N GLN A 55 -24.28 -12.96 -22.37
CA GLN A 55 -23.96 -14.10 -23.22
C GLN A 55 -22.45 -14.22 -23.42
N HIS A 56 -21.75 -13.12 -23.73
CA HIS A 56 -20.30 -13.10 -23.84
C HIS A 56 -19.60 -13.55 -22.54
N LEU A 57 -20.12 -13.16 -21.37
CA LEU A 57 -19.56 -13.60 -20.09
C LEU A 57 -19.77 -15.10 -19.87
N ALA A 58 -20.96 -15.62 -20.20
CA ALA A 58 -21.26 -17.05 -20.12
C ALA A 58 -20.37 -17.87 -21.05
N ASP A 59 -20.18 -17.42 -22.29
CA ASP A 59 -19.32 -18.09 -23.29
C ASP A 59 -17.85 -18.08 -22.86
N ARG A 60 -17.36 -16.94 -22.35
CA ARG A 60 -16.01 -16.84 -21.81
C ARG A 60 -15.80 -17.77 -20.62
N SER A 61 -16.77 -17.88 -19.72
CA SER A 61 -16.72 -18.79 -18.57
C SER A 61 -16.63 -20.26 -19.01
N ARG A 62 -17.44 -20.66 -20.01
CA ARG A 62 -17.37 -22.01 -20.61
C ARG A 62 -16.03 -22.29 -21.26
N GLN A 63 -15.49 -21.32 -22.00
CA GLN A 63 -14.18 -21.43 -22.62
C GLN A 63 -13.07 -21.56 -21.56
N ALA A 64 -13.10 -20.76 -20.50
CA ALA A 64 -12.15 -20.83 -19.40
C ALA A 64 -12.21 -22.19 -18.67
N ALA A 65 -13.42 -22.72 -18.42
CA ALA A 65 -13.59 -24.05 -17.85
C ALA A 65 -13.00 -25.14 -18.77
N SER A 66 -13.21 -25.03 -20.08
CA SER A 66 -12.65 -25.96 -21.07
C SER A 66 -11.13 -25.88 -21.15
N GLN A 67 -10.55 -24.67 -21.06
CA GLN A 67 -9.10 -24.48 -20.99
C GLN A 67 -8.50 -25.00 -19.68
N ALA A 68 -9.17 -24.82 -18.54
CA ALA A 68 -8.72 -25.37 -17.25
C ALA A 68 -8.70 -26.92 -17.28
N VAL A 69 -9.62 -27.55 -18.02
CA VAL A 69 -9.63 -29.00 -18.25
C VAL A 69 -8.57 -29.42 -19.27
N GLY A 70 -8.35 -28.65 -20.34
CA GLY A 70 -7.35 -28.91 -21.38
C GLY A 70 -5.89 -28.73 -20.93
N THR A 71 -5.62 -27.75 -20.06
CA THR A 71 -4.27 -27.44 -19.54
C THR A 71 -3.73 -28.51 -18.59
N LYS A 72 -4.57 -29.39 -18.02
CA LYS A 72 -4.05 -30.55 -17.28
C LYS A 72 -3.30 -31.54 -18.19
N ARG A 73 -3.66 -31.64 -19.48
CA ARG A 73 -2.94 -32.48 -20.46
C ARG A 73 -1.74 -31.77 -21.07
N ASP A 74 -1.80 -30.46 -21.28
CA ASP A 74 -0.66 -29.68 -21.81
C ASP A 74 0.44 -29.39 -20.77
N ARG A 75 0.15 -29.53 -19.48
CA ARG A 75 1.15 -29.29 -18.42
C ARG A 75 2.28 -30.33 -18.42
N GLU A 76 2.02 -31.54 -18.91
CA GLU A 76 3.06 -32.57 -19.09
C GLU A 76 4.08 -32.15 -20.17
N THR A 77 3.63 -31.46 -21.22
CA THR A 77 4.48 -30.92 -22.30
C THR A 77 5.36 -29.75 -21.84
N HIS A 78 4.97 -29.05 -20.77
CA HIS A 78 5.67 -27.89 -20.21
C HIS A 78 6.31 -28.14 -18.84
N ALA A 79 6.56 -29.40 -18.48
CA ALA A 79 7.39 -29.69 -17.32
C ALA A 79 8.75 -28.97 -17.46
N PRO A 80 9.26 -28.29 -16.42
CA PRO A 80 10.57 -27.67 -16.48
C PRO A 80 11.60 -28.75 -16.84
N ARG A 81 12.42 -28.47 -17.85
CA ARG A 81 13.46 -29.39 -18.31
C ARG A 81 14.34 -29.79 -17.14
N THR A 82 14.65 -31.08 -17.03
CA THR A 82 15.60 -31.55 -16.02
C THR A 82 17.00 -31.01 -16.33
N HIS A 83 17.86 -30.95 -15.31
CA HIS A 83 19.23 -30.50 -15.47
C HIS A 83 19.99 -31.28 -16.56
N ASP A 84 19.78 -32.60 -16.64
CA ASP A 84 20.39 -33.46 -17.66
C ASP A 84 19.91 -33.14 -19.08
N GLN A 85 18.61 -32.81 -19.23
CA GLN A 85 18.06 -32.38 -20.52
C GLN A 85 18.65 -31.04 -20.97
N LEU A 86 18.98 -30.14 -20.05
CA LEU A 86 19.63 -28.86 -20.36
C LEU A 86 21.10 -29.05 -20.75
N LEU A 87 21.81 -29.98 -20.09
CA LEU A 87 23.17 -30.37 -20.44
C LEU A 87 23.26 -30.96 -21.85
N ALA A 88 22.27 -31.78 -22.24
CA ALA A 88 22.23 -32.43 -23.54
C ALA A 88 22.08 -31.45 -24.72
N LEU A 89 21.59 -30.23 -24.50
CA LEU A 89 21.45 -29.20 -25.53
C LEU A 89 22.73 -28.39 -25.76
N ARG A 90 23.79 -28.62 -24.98
CA ARG A 90 25.03 -27.84 -25.03
C ARG A 90 26.01 -28.30 -26.13
N TYR A 91 25.69 -29.38 -26.86
CA TYR A 91 26.53 -29.96 -27.91
C TYR A 91 25.75 -30.16 -29.20
#